data_AF-A0A1N7CZ93-F1
#
_entry.id   AF-A0A1N7CZ93-F1
#
_cell.length_a   1.000
_cell.length_b   1.000
_cell.length_c   1.000
_cell.angle_alpha   90.00
_cell.angle_beta   90.00
_cell.angle_gamma   90.00
#
_symmetry.space_group_name_H-M   'P 1'
#
loop_
_entity.id
_entity.type
_entity.pdbx_description
1 polymer ?
#
loop_
_entity_poly.entity_id
_entity_poly.type
_entity_poly.pdbx_seq_one_letter_code
_entity_poly.pdbx_strand_id
1 'polypeptide(L)'
;MMFTRYSLARDLTALGVRVGGVLLVHASMRSIGRVLGGASAVVGALCDALGAGGTLVVLTATEGNSDTSRAYLRKVAGMTDAETADYRASMPAFDPLTSPSSGMGKVAECVRTTAGAVRSAHPQSSFAAVGPLAAALMDGHAPECHLGEESPLARLCEVEASVLLIGVGYDQCTAFHLGEYRYTERPPRRSYRCVRDFGQGPQWWQYEDVVLDDGDFGELGTAFETTEAVRLGRIGNAESRLFPIGGAVRFAAKWLAEHRDPKDSPPTQGHLTYASFP
;
A
#
# COMPACT_ATOMS: atom_id res chain seq x y z
N MET A 1 -26.67 -11.46 -4.19
CA MET A 1 -26.75 -11.38 -2.71
C MET A 1 -26.24 -10.01 -2.27
N MET A 2 -26.80 -9.43 -1.21
CA MET A 2 -26.34 -8.18 -0.60
C MET A 2 -25.60 -8.53 0.70
N PHE A 3 -24.40 -7.97 0.91
CA PHE A 3 -23.61 -8.13 2.12
C PHE A 3 -23.79 -6.94 3.06
N THR A 4 -23.68 -7.19 4.35
CA THR A 4 -23.81 -6.17 5.41
C THR A 4 -22.52 -6.11 6.23
N ARG A 5 -22.35 -5.02 7.00
CA ARG A 5 -21.25 -4.90 7.97
C ARG A 5 -21.13 -6.14 8.87
N TYR A 6 -22.25 -6.63 9.39
CA TYR A 6 -22.29 -7.81 10.24
C TYR A 6 -21.86 -9.10 9.51
N SER A 7 -22.36 -9.34 8.30
CA SER A 7 -21.97 -10.55 7.55
C SER A 7 -20.48 -10.52 7.21
N LEU A 8 -19.96 -9.37 6.82
CA LEU A 8 -18.53 -9.20 6.49
C LEU A 8 -17.64 -9.37 7.72
N ALA A 9 -18.04 -8.84 8.88
CA ALA A 9 -17.29 -9.01 10.14
C ALA A 9 -17.21 -10.49 10.57
N ARG A 10 -18.30 -11.25 10.36
CA ARG A 10 -18.31 -12.70 10.58
C ARG A 10 -17.36 -13.42 9.63
N ASP A 11 -17.38 -13.06 8.35
CA ASP A 11 -16.49 -13.65 7.33
C ASP A 11 -15.01 -13.36 7.66
N LEU A 12 -14.68 -12.13 8.08
CA LEU A 12 -13.35 -11.72 8.55
C LEU A 12 -12.89 -12.54 9.78
N THR A 13 -13.77 -12.71 10.75
CA THR A 13 -13.50 -13.50 11.96
C THR A 13 -13.25 -14.97 11.59
N ALA A 14 -14.08 -15.53 10.69
CA ALA A 14 -13.93 -16.91 10.21
C ALA A 14 -12.62 -17.13 9.44
N LEU A 15 -12.15 -16.13 8.68
CA LEU A 15 -10.85 -16.16 8.01
C LEU A 15 -9.67 -16.12 9.01
N GLY A 16 -9.90 -15.62 10.22
CA GLY A 16 -8.93 -15.60 11.30
C GLY A 16 -8.35 -14.22 11.62
N VAL A 17 -9.02 -13.13 11.24
CA VAL A 17 -8.66 -11.79 11.72
C VAL A 17 -8.71 -11.78 13.24
N ARG A 18 -7.60 -11.39 13.88
CA ARG A 18 -7.45 -11.46 15.34
C ARG A 18 -7.94 -10.16 15.99
N VAL A 19 -8.78 -10.30 17.00
CA VAL A 19 -9.13 -9.19 17.91
C VAL A 19 -7.85 -8.65 18.55
N GLY A 20 -7.71 -7.32 18.59
CA GLY A 20 -6.53 -6.63 19.11
C GLY A 20 -5.32 -6.61 18.16
N GLY A 21 -5.41 -7.25 16.99
CA GLY A 21 -4.30 -7.31 16.04
C GLY A 21 -4.08 -6.02 15.24
N VAL A 22 -2.97 -5.98 14.51
CA VAL A 22 -2.68 -4.96 13.50
C VAL A 22 -2.87 -5.58 12.11
N LEU A 23 -3.61 -4.90 11.24
CA LEU A 23 -4.01 -5.45 9.94
C LEU A 23 -3.76 -4.46 8.80
N LEU A 24 -2.83 -4.79 7.91
CA LEU A 24 -2.63 -4.10 6.64
C LEU A 24 -3.59 -4.65 5.59
N VAL A 25 -4.46 -3.81 5.02
CA VAL A 25 -5.53 -4.24 4.11
C VAL A 25 -5.34 -3.69 2.70
N HIS A 26 -5.50 -4.58 1.73
CA HIS A 26 -5.65 -4.28 0.31
C HIS A 26 -7.00 -4.82 -0.15
N ALA A 27 -7.87 -4.01 -0.75
CA ALA A 27 -9.25 -4.44 -1.01
C ALA A 27 -9.85 -3.91 -2.32
N SER A 28 -10.50 -4.80 -3.05
CA SER A 28 -11.36 -4.48 -4.19
C SER A 28 -12.83 -4.50 -3.77
N MET A 29 -13.47 -3.34 -3.74
CA MET A 29 -14.92 -3.22 -3.44
C MET A 29 -15.76 -4.01 -4.44
N ARG A 30 -15.34 -4.03 -5.71
CA ARG A 30 -16.05 -4.74 -6.78
C ARG A 30 -16.08 -6.25 -6.52
N SER A 31 -14.97 -6.82 -6.05
CA SER A 31 -14.84 -8.25 -5.80
C SER A 31 -15.70 -8.73 -4.63
N ILE A 32 -15.94 -7.88 -3.62
CA ILE A 32 -16.77 -8.21 -2.45
C ILE A 32 -18.24 -8.43 -2.87
N GLY A 33 -18.72 -7.67 -3.85
CA GLY A 33 -20.11 -7.65 -4.30
C GLY A 33 -20.89 -6.45 -3.78
N ARG A 34 -22.23 -6.53 -3.76
CA ARG A 34 -23.07 -5.42 -3.31
C ARG A 34 -23.02 -5.35 -1.78
N VAL A 35 -22.48 -4.27 -1.23
CA VAL A 35 -22.39 -4.03 0.22
C VAL A 35 -23.35 -2.92 0.62
N LEU A 36 -24.26 -3.21 1.54
CA LEU A 36 -25.13 -2.20 2.15
C LEU A 36 -24.28 -1.26 3.01
N GLY A 37 -24.19 0.03 2.61
CA GLY A 37 -23.32 1.02 3.24
C GLY A 37 -21.93 1.17 2.59
N GLY A 38 -21.67 0.46 1.49
CA GLY A 38 -20.47 0.65 0.67
C GLY A 38 -19.16 0.47 1.45
N ALA A 39 -18.15 1.29 1.14
CA ALA A 39 -16.83 1.20 1.75
C ALA A 39 -16.86 1.45 3.27
N SER A 40 -17.72 2.35 3.75
CA SER A 40 -17.88 2.62 5.18
C SER A 40 -18.34 1.38 5.95
N ALA A 41 -19.22 0.56 5.36
CA ALA A 41 -19.62 -0.71 5.96
C ALA A 41 -18.48 -1.75 5.98
N VAL A 42 -17.62 -1.77 4.96
CA VAL A 42 -16.43 -2.64 4.93
C VAL A 42 -15.42 -2.21 5.99
N VAL A 43 -15.10 -0.91 6.09
CA VAL A 43 -14.22 -0.36 7.13
C VAL A 43 -14.80 -0.65 8.52
N GLY A 44 -16.10 -0.44 8.72
CA GLY A 44 -16.78 -0.79 9.96
C GLY A 44 -16.67 -2.27 10.32
N ALA A 45 -16.77 -3.17 9.33
CA ALA A 45 -16.63 -4.61 9.54
C ALA A 45 -15.18 -5.01 9.90
N LEU A 46 -14.19 -4.38 9.29
CA LEU A 46 -12.77 -4.55 9.65
C LEU A 46 -12.52 -4.11 11.08
N CYS A 47 -13.01 -2.93 11.46
CA CYS A 47 -12.90 -2.44 12.84
C CYS A 47 -13.65 -3.34 13.84
N ASP A 48 -14.82 -3.88 13.48
CA ASP A 48 -15.56 -4.82 14.34
C ASP A 48 -14.76 -6.12 14.58
N ALA A 49 -14.18 -6.69 13.53
CA ALA A 49 -13.38 -7.91 13.62
C ALA A 49 -12.08 -7.70 14.42
N LEU A 50 -11.48 -6.51 14.33
CA LEU A 50 -10.30 -6.12 15.09
C LEU A 50 -10.63 -5.75 16.55
N GLY A 51 -11.85 -5.29 16.83
CA GLY A 51 -12.26 -4.78 18.14
C GLY A 51 -11.53 -3.50 18.54
N ALA A 52 -11.84 -2.99 19.73
CA ALA A 52 -11.34 -1.69 20.21
C ALA A 52 -9.81 -1.63 20.41
N GLY A 53 -9.16 -2.79 20.60
CA GLY A 53 -7.71 -2.88 20.76
C GLY A 53 -6.94 -3.00 19.44
N GLY A 54 -7.61 -3.22 18.31
CA GLY A 54 -6.94 -3.49 17.04
C GLY A 54 -6.66 -2.22 16.23
N THR A 55 -5.74 -2.33 15.28
CA THR A 55 -5.33 -1.22 14.41
C THR A 55 -5.45 -1.63 12.94
N LEU A 56 -6.26 -0.90 12.19
CA LEU A 56 -6.44 -1.06 10.75
C LEU A 56 -5.46 -0.15 10.02
N VAL A 57 -4.74 -0.68 9.03
CA VAL A 57 -3.76 0.05 8.23
C VAL A 57 -4.02 -0.18 6.74
N VAL A 58 -3.85 0.85 5.92
CA VAL A 58 -3.97 0.80 4.45
C VAL A 58 -2.84 1.59 3.81
N LEU A 59 -2.41 1.17 2.62
CA LEU A 59 -1.60 2.03 1.75
C LEU A 59 -2.50 3.14 1.18
N THR A 60 -2.01 4.38 1.22
CA THR A 60 -2.68 5.57 0.69
C THR A 60 -1.77 6.29 -0.30
N ALA A 61 -1.22 5.55 -1.26
CA ALA A 61 -0.30 6.10 -2.24
C ALA A 61 -0.90 7.29 -3.00
N THR A 62 -0.02 8.21 -3.38
CA THR A 62 -0.32 9.42 -4.14
C THR A 62 0.44 9.36 -5.46
N GLU A 63 0.14 8.35 -6.28
CA GLU A 63 0.87 8.05 -7.52
C GLU A 63 1.11 9.28 -8.41
N GLY A 64 0.11 10.16 -8.52
CA GLY A 64 0.20 11.37 -9.34
C GLY A 64 1.27 12.36 -8.88
N ASN A 65 1.79 12.26 -7.66
CA ASN A 65 2.89 13.07 -7.14
C ASN A 65 4.27 12.47 -7.51
N SER A 66 4.46 12.12 -8.77
CA SER A 66 5.68 11.52 -9.31
C SER A 66 5.75 11.82 -10.79
N ASP A 67 6.91 12.24 -11.31
CA ASP A 67 7.05 12.44 -12.77
C ASP A 67 7.34 11.16 -13.56
N THR A 68 7.47 10.01 -12.87
CA THR A 68 7.67 8.70 -13.49
C THR A 68 6.49 7.75 -13.30
N SER A 69 5.43 8.14 -12.60
CA SER A 69 4.27 7.24 -12.40
C SER A 69 3.39 7.17 -13.64
N ARG A 70 2.69 6.04 -13.79
CA ARG A 70 1.66 5.89 -14.84
C ARG A 70 0.56 6.94 -14.72
N ALA A 71 0.20 7.31 -13.49
CA ALA A 71 -0.82 8.32 -13.22
C ALA A 71 -0.41 9.70 -13.76
N TYR A 72 0.84 10.12 -13.55
CA TYR A 72 1.35 11.38 -14.08
C TYR A 72 1.49 11.34 -15.60
N LEU A 73 2.11 10.28 -16.13
CA LEU A 73 2.35 10.14 -17.58
C LEU A 73 1.05 10.16 -18.38
N ARG A 74 -0.03 9.55 -17.86
CA ARG A 74 -1.36 9.63 -18.48
C ARG A 74 -1.95 11.04 -18.45
N LYS A 75 -1.69 11.83 -17.40
CA LYS A 75 -2.21 13.20 -17.30
C LYS A 75 -1.55 14.14 -18.29
N VAL A 76 -0.23 13.99 -18.51
CA VAL A 76 0.52 14.84 -19.44
C VAL A 76 0.53 14.31 -20.87
N ALA A 77 -0.03 13.13 -21.11
CA ALA A 77 -0.11 12.56 -22.46
C ALA A 77 -0.88 13.49 -23.41
N GLY A 78 -0.22 13.93 -24.48
CA GLY A 78 -0.79 14.82 -25.49
C GLY A 78 -0.66 16.32 -25.19
N MET A 79 -0.08 16.71 -24.06
CA MET A 79 0.31 18.09 -23.79
C MET A 79 1.56 18.47 -24.61
N THR A 80 1.66 19.74 -24.98
CA THR A 80 2.90 20.35 -25.47
C THR A 80 3.95 20.47 -24.36
N ASP A 81 5.19 20.76 -24.73
CA ASP A 81 6.27 20.98 -23.75
C ASP A 81 5.95 22.13 -22.79
N ALA A 82 5.34 23.21 -23.29
CA ALA A 82 4.93 24.36 -22.48
C ALA A 82 3.82 23.99 -21.49
N GLU A 83 2.77 23.29 -21.96
CA GLU A 83 1.68 22.81 -21.08
C GLU A 83 2.19 21.81 -20.03
N THR A 84 3.13 20.94 -20.40
CA THR A 84 3.76 20.01 -19.47
C THR A 84 4.58 20.75 -18.41
N ALA A 85 5.32 21.79 -18.81
CA ALA A 85 6.08 22.63 -17.87
C ALA A 85 5.15 23.38 -16.91
N ASP A 86 4.06 23.96 -17.41
CA ASP A 86 3.06 24.67 -16.61
C ASP A 86 2.33 23.72 -15.65
N TYR A 87 1.95 22.53 -16.13
CA TYR A 87 1.37 21.47 -15.30
C TYR A 87 2.31 21.11 -14.16
N ARG A 88 3.58 20.85 -14.48
CA ARG A 88 4.62 20.48 -13.52
C ARG A 88 4.87 21.58 -12.49
N ALA A 89 4.90 22.84 -12.91
CA ALA A 89 5.09 24.00 -12.02
C ALA A 89 3.89 24.23 -11.09
N SER A 90 2.69 23.81 -11.50
CA SER A 90 1.44 24.04 -10.76
C SER A 90 1.03 22.86 -9.85
N MET A 91 1.80 21.77 -9.85
CA MET A 91 1.45 20.60 -9.03
C MET A 91 1.49 20.93 -7.53
N PRO A 92 0.45 20.58 -6.77
CA PRO A 92 0.42 20.82 -5.33
C PRO A 92 1.40 19.88 -4.61
N ALA A 93 1.94 20.36 -3.49
CA ALA A 93 2.67 19.52 -2.56
C ALA A 93 1.75 18.50 -1.89
N PHE A 94 2.32 17.36 -1.52
CA PHE A 94 1.62 16.41 -0.66
C PHE A 94 1.31 17.03 0.70
N ASP A 95 0.06 16.87 1.12
CA ASP A 95 -0.43 17.17 2.47
C ASP A 95 -1.13 15.91 3.00
N PRO A 96 -0.66 15.32 4.10
CA PRO A 96 -1.23 14.08 4.64
C PRO A 96 -2.71 14.21 5.00
N LEU A 97 -3.20 15.40 5.38
CA LEU A 97 -4.59 15.65 5.74
C LEU A 97 -5.49 15.72 4.50
N THR A 98 -5.06 16.44 3.46
CA THR A 98 -5.95 16.82 2.36
C THR A 98 -5.72 16.06 1.06
N SER A 99 -4.50 15.55 0.80
CA SER A 99 -4.18 14.89 -0.46
C SER A 99 -4.98 13.57 -0.61
N PRO A 100 -5.80 13.39 -1.66
CA PRO A 100 -6.52 12.14 -1.86
C PRO A 100 -5.55 11.01 -2.18
N SER A 101 -5.88 9.77 -1.79
CA SER A 101 -5.16 8.62 -2.34
C SER A 101 -5.46 8.44 -3.83
N SER A 102 -4.52 7.89 -4.58
CA SER A 102 -4.65 7.64 -6.02
C SER A 102 -4.37 6.17 -6.29
N GLY A 103 -5.27 5.51 -7.01
CA GLY A 103 -5.11 4.10 -7.35
C GLY A 103 -5.41 3.10 -6.24
N MET A 104 -5.65 3.52 -4.97
CA MET A 104 -5.76 2.62 -3.80
C MET A 104 -7.17 2.07 -3.51
N GLY A 105 -8.19 2.57 -4.23
CA GLY A 105 -9.58 2.12 -4.07
C GLY A 105 -10.33 2.77 -2.89
N LYS A 106 -11.66 2.55 -2.88
CA LYS A 106 -12.58 3.24 -1.96
C LYS A 106 -12.42 2.86 -0.48
N VAL A 107 -11.90 1.66 -0.19
CA VAL A 107 -11.65 1.23 1.20
C VAL A 107 -10.50 2.03 1.80
N ALA A 108 -9.36 2.13 1.09
CA ALA A 108 -8.21 2.90 1.54
C ALA A 108 -8.57 4.38 1.76
N GLU A 109 -9.31 4.97 0.81
CA GLU A 109 -9.76 6.37 0.93
C GLU A 109 -10.73 6.57 2.10
N CYS A 110 -11.61 5.60 2.37
CA CYS A 110 -12.50 5.64 3.52
C CYS A 110 -11.74 5.55 4.85
N VAL A 111 -10.71 4.69 4.95
CA VAL A 111 -9.85 4.62 6.14
C VAL A 111 -9.10 5.94 6.33
N ARG A 112 -8.49 6.49 5.27
CA ARG A 112 -7.74 7.76 5.30
C ARG A 112 -8.57 8.92 5.87
N THR A 113 -9.86 8.94 5.55
CA THR A 113 -10.79 10.02 5.93
C THR A 113 -11.64 9.70 7.16
N THR A 114 -11.40 8.55 7.81
CA THR A 114 -12.08 8.19 9.05
C THR A 114 -11.62 9.11 10.19
N ALA A 115 -12.55 9.52 11.06
CA ALA A 115 -12.21 10.32 12.23
C ALA A 115 -11.19 9.59 13.12
N GLY A 116 -10.11 10.28 13.49
CA GLY A 116 -9.00 9.69 14.26
C GLY A 116 -7.99 8.89 13.42
N ALA A 117 -8.14 8.85 12.09
CA ALA A 117 -7.10 8.30 11.22
C ALA A 117 -5.82 9.14 11.31
N VAL A 118 -4.68 8.46 11.34
CA VAL A 118 -3.34 9.06 11.23
C VAL A 118 -2.74 8.63 9.91
N ARG A 119 -2.11 9.56 9.19
CA ARG A 119 -1.43 9.27 7.92
C ARG A 119 0.03 9.63 8.01
N SER A 120 0.90 8.73 7.55
CA SER A 120 2.34 8.97 7.47
C SER A 120 2.68 10.06 6.43
N ALA A 121 3.83 10.70 6.58
CA ALA A 121 4.17 11.92 5.84
C ALA A 121 4.81 11.71 4.45
N HIS A 122 5.06 10.47 4.01
CA HIS A 122 5.75 10.23 2.74
C HIS A 122 4.92 10.72 1.53
N PRO A 123 5.45 11.60 0.65
CA PRO A 123 4.68 12.26 -0.41
C PRO A 123 4.09 11.39 -1.54
N GLN A 124 4.34 10.08 -1.51
CA GLN A 124 4.11 9.15 -2.63
C GLN A 124 3.60 7.79 -2.14
N SER A 125 4.20 7.23 -1.08
CA SER A 125 3.87 5.91 -0.52
C SER A 125 3.27 5.99 0.89
N SER A 126 2.62 7.10 1.25
CA SER A 126 2.03 7.24 2.59
C SER A 126 1.04 6.11 2.93
N PHE A 127 1.03 5.67 4.18
CA PHE A 127 0.02 4.81 4.78
C PHE A 127 -0.94 5.63 5.64
N ALA A 128 -2.16 5.12 5.84
CA ALA A 128 -3.10 5.61 6.85
C ALA A 128 -3.50 4.48 7.79
N ALA A 129 -3.70 4.82 9.06
CA ALA A 129 -4.07 3.88 10.10
C ALA A 129 -5.16 4.44 11.04
N VAL A 130 -6.01 3.56 11.54
CA VAL A 130 -7.04 3.84 12.56
C VAL A 130 -6.91 2.81 13.67
N GLY A 131 -6.80 3.26 14.91
CA GLY A 131 -6.69 2.41 16.10
C GLY A 131 -5.59 2.84 17.07
N PRO A 132 -5.41 2.10 18.19
CA PRO A 132 -4.52 2.51 19.28
C PRO A 132 -3.04 2.69 18.88
N LEU A 133 -2.56 1.95 17.87
CA LEU A 133 -1.17 2.02 17.40
C LEU A 133 -0.99 2.94 16.18
N ALA A 134 -2.04 3.60 15.70
CA ALA A 134 -1.99 4.38 14.46
C ALA A 134 -0.89 5.45 14.47
N ALA A 135 -0.78 6.23 15.55
CA ALA A 135 0.24 7.27 15.68
C ALA A 135 1.66 6.67 15.62
N ALA A 136 1.93 5.65 16.42
CA ALA A 136 3.25 5.03 16.50
C ALA A 136 3.69 4.36 15.18
N LEU A 137 2.75 3.74 14.46
CA LEU A 137 3.07 3.08 13.19
C LEU A 137 3.33 4.08 12.05
N MET A 138 2.63 5.22 12.04
CA MET A 138 2.69 6.21 10.97
C MET A 138 3.78 7.26 11.16
N ASP A 139 4.26 7.44 12.39
CA ASP A 139 5.30 8.42 12.74
C ASP A 139 6.63 8.14 12.01
N GLY A 140 7.45 9.17 11.81
CA GLY A 140 8.82 8.99 11.31
C GLY A 140 8.96 8.23 9.98
N HIS A 141 7.98 8.31 9.07
CA HIS A 141 8.13 7.76 7.72
C HIS A 141 9.10 8.66 6.93
N ALA A 142 10.35 8.19 6.75
CA ALA A 142 11.40 8.99 6.14
C ALA A 142 11.02 9.36 4.69
N PRO A 143 11.19 10.63 4.28
CA PRO A 143 10.75 11.06 2.96
C PRO A 143 11.58 10.49 1.81
N GLU A 144 12.80 10.01 2.09
CA GLU A 144 13.68 9.30 1.17
C GLU A 144 13.53 7.77 1.21
N CYS A 145 12.57 7.24 1.96
CA CYS A 145 12.32 5.81 2.11
C CYS A 145 10.88 5.48 1.75
N HIS A 146 10.65 4.98 0.54
CA HIS A 146 9.34 4.61 0.06
C HIS A 146 8.67 3.56 0.96
N LEU A 147 9.32 2.41 1.11
CA LEU A 147 8.75 1.17 1.67
C LEU A 147 9.78 0.30 2.41
N GLY A 148 10.90 0.89 2.82
CA GLY A 148 12.02 0.20 3.46
C GLY A 148 12.00 0.24 4.99
N GLU A 149 13.17 0.20 5.60
CA GLU A 149 13.36 0.13 7.06
C GLU A 149 12.84 1.37 7.82
N GLU A 150 12.83 2.53 7.18
CA GLU A 150 12.32 3.78 7.77
C GLU A 150 10.86 4.08 7.35
N SER A 151 10.12 3.02 6.99
CA SER A 151 8.72 3.10 6.57
C SER A 151 7.77 2.37 7.53
N PRO A 152 6.45 2.63 7.45
CA PRO A 152 5.45 1.87 8.18
C PRO A 152 5.51 0.35 7.94
N LEU A 153 6.00 -0.15 6.80
CA LEU A 153 6.10 -1.60 6.57
C LEU A 153 7.05 -2.29 7.55
N ALA A 154 8.20 -1.66 7.84
CA ALA A 154 9.17 -2.21 8.78
C ALA A 154 8.56 -2.29 10.20
N ARG A 155 7.88 -1.22 10.64
CA ARG A 155 7.16 -1.21 11.92
C ARG A 155 6.04 -2.24 11.99
N LEU A 156 5.32 -2.45 10.88
CA LEU A 156 4.31 -3.50 10.80
C LEU A 156 4.92 -4.90 10.97
N CYS A 157 6.14 -5.14 10.48
CA CYS A 157 6.88 -6.37 10.76
C CYS A 157 7.23 -6.50 12.24
N GLU A 158 7.69 -5.42 12.90
CA GLU A 158 8.08 -5.42 14.31
C GLU A 158 6.91 -5.76 15.24
N VAL A 159 5.71 -5.27 14.94
CA VAL A 159 4.49 -5.54 15.73
C VAL A 159 3.73 -6.81 15.29
N GLU A 160 4.35 -7.65 14.46
CA GLU A 160 3.79 -8.91 13.97
C GLU A 160 2.41 -8.76 13.30
N ALA A 161 2.23 -7.69 12.52
CA ALA A 161 0.97 -7.44 11.83
C ALA A 161 0.59 -8.54 10.83
N SER A 162 -0.70 -8.61 10.50
CA SER A 162 -1.19 -9.43 9.39
C SER A 162 -1.44 -8.59 8.15
N VAL A 163 -1.31 -9.19 6.98
CA VAL A 163 -1.77 -8.64 5.70
C VAL A 163 -3.06 -9.36 5.31
N LEU A 164 -4.04 -8.59 4.86
CA LEU A 164 -5.29 -9.09 4.31
C LEU A 164 -5.49 -8.56 2.88
N LEU A 165 -5.53 -9.48 1.92
CA LEU A 165 -5.90 -9.19 0.54
C LEU A 165 -7.36 -9.59 0.34
N ILE A 166 -8.23 -8.65 -0.02
CA ILE A 166 -9.67 -8.87 -0.26
C ILE A 166 -9.98 -8.71 -1.75
N GLY A 167 -10.09 -9.83 -2.46
CA GLY A 167 -10.47 -9.84 -3.87
C GLY A 167 -9.45 -9.16 -4.78
N VAL A 168 -8.19 -9.17 -4.36
CA VAL A 168 -7.02 -8.72 -5.11
C VAL A 168 -5.93 -9.78 -5.05
N GLY A 169 -5.06 -9.78 -6.07
CA GLY A 169 -3.92 -10.67 -6.16
C GLY A 169 -2.71 -10.16 -5.39
N TYR A 170 -1.64 -10.95 -5.46
CA TYR A 170 -0.36 -10.62 -4.83
C TYR A 170 0.41 -9.51 -5.55
N ASP A 171 0.05 -9.19 -6.79
CA ASP A 171 0.49 -7.99 -7.52
C ASP A 171 0.13 -6.69 -6.80
N GLN A 172 -0.80 -6.74 -5.82
CA GLN A 172 -1.17 -5.63 -4.95
C GLN A 172 -0.55 -5.69 -3.55
N CYS A 173 0.30 -6.69 -3.27
CA CYS A 173 0.83 -6.94 -1.93
C CYS A 173 2.02 -6.01 -1.64
N THR A 174 1.73 -4.81 -1.12
CA THR A 174 2.77 -3.81 -0.82
C THR A 174 3.82 -4.32 0.18
N ALA A 175 3.49 -5.29 1.04
CA ALA A 175 4.46 -5.90 1.95
C ALA A 175 5.65 -6.53 1.23
N PHE A 176 5.49 -7.04 0.00
CA PHE A 176 6.60 -7.63 -0.75
C PHE A 176 7.68 -6.63 -1.15
N HIS A 177 7.34 -5.33 -1.26
CA HIS A 177 8.35 -4.29 -1.51
C HIS A 177 9.40 -4.24 -0.39
N LEU A 178 9.05 -4.50 0.88
CA LEU A 178 10.07 -4.58 1.94
C LEU A 178 11.04 -5.77 1.71
N GLY A 179 10.61 -6.80 0.98
CA GLY A 179 11.50 -7.85 0.48
C GLY A 179 12.53 -7.32 -0.53
N GLU A 180 12.17 -6.35 -1.38
CA GLU A 180 13.09 -5.70 -2.33
C GLU A 180 14.19 -4.89 -1.62
N TYR A 181 13.94 -4.39 -0.40
CA TYR A 181 15.00 -3.77 0.41
C TYR A 181 15.94 -4.79 1.07
N ARG A 182 15.50 -6.05 1.20
CA ARG A 182 16.13 -7.07 2.05
C ARG A 182 16.71 -8.27 1.28
N TYR A 183 16.46 -8.39 -0.03
CA TYR A 183 16.88 -9.57 -0.79
C TYR A 183 18.39 -9.63 -1.09
N THR A 184 19.09 -8.50 -1.00
CA THR A 184 20.54 -8.41 -1.20
C THR A 184 21.12 -7.27 -0.37
N GLU A 185 22.43 -7.30 -0.09
CA GLU A 185 23.12 -6.25 0.67
C GLU A 185 23.11 -4.89 -0.04
N ARG A 186 23.04 -4.90 -1.37
CA ARG A 186 23.10 -3.69 -2.22
C ARG A 186 21.99 -3.72 -3.27
N PRO A 187 20.72 -3.52 -2.87
CA PRO A 187 19.62 -3.52 -3.82
C PRO A 187 19.80 -2.38 -4.83
N PRO A 188 19.40 -2.57 -6.10
CA PRO A 188 19.44 -1.53 -7.12
C PRO A 188 18.68 -0.28 -6.64
N ARG A 189 19.24 0.90 -6.91
CA ARG A 189 18.66 2.18 -6.54
C ARG A 189 18.38 3.03 -7.76
N ARG A 190 17.42 3.94 -7.63
CA ARG A 190 17.10 4.95 -8.65
C ARG A 190 16.71 6.27 -8.03
N SER A 191 16.73 7.31 -8.85
CA SER A 191 16.20 8.61 -8.48
C SER A 191 14.67 8.63 -8.56
N TYR A 192 14.05 9.14 -7.51
CA TYR A 192 12.63 9.47 -7.42
C TYR A 192 12.45 10.97 -7.29
N ARG A 193 11.33 11.49 -7.79
CA ARG A 193 10.98 12.92 -7.68
C ARG A 193 9.53 13.10 -7.32
N CYS A 194 9.25 14.06 -6.45
CA CYS A 194 7.91 14.42 -6.01
C CYS A 194 7.83 15.88 -5.62
N VAL A 195 6.62 16.41 -5.46
CA VAL A 195 6.39 17.75 -4.95
C VAL A 195 6.18 17.71 -3.44
N ARG A 196 6.94 18.54 -2.74
CA ARG A 196 6.89 18.75 -1.28
C ARG A 196 6.82 20.24 -0.96
N ASP A 197 6.31 20.57 0.22
CA ASP A 197 6.39 21.92 0.75
C ASP A 197 7.37 21.94 1.94
N PHE A 198 8.38 22.79 1.85
CA PHE A 198 9.39 23.02 2.89
C PHE A 198 9.14 24.34 3.65
N GLY A 199 7.88 24.82 3.66
CA GLY A 199 7.49 26.11 4.23
C GLY A 199 7.67 27.29 3.28
N GLN A 200 7.96 27.03 2.01
CA GLN A 200 8.20 28.04 0.96
C GLN A 200 7.28 27.83 -0.26
N GLY A 201 6.30 26.94 -0.13
CA GLY A 201 5.41 26.51 -1.20
C GLY A 201 5.89 25.24 -1.90
N PRO A 202 5.08 24.72 -2.85
CA PRO A 202 5.35 23.46 -3.54
C PRO A 202 6.64 23.51 -4.36
N GLN A 203 7.53 22.57 -4.11
CA GLN A 203 8.81 22.43 -4.81
C GLN A 203 9.03 20.97 -5.20
N TRP A 204 9.54 20.76 -6.41
CA TRP A 204 10.01 19.45 -6.83
C TRP A 204 11.30 19.10 -6.11
N TRP A 205 11.25 17.98 -5.39
CA TRP A 205 12.34 17.43 -4.62
C TRP A 205 12.73 16.06 -5.21
N GLN A 206 14.02 15.78 -5.18
CA GLN A 206 14.62 14.55 -5.68
C GLN A 206 15.29 13.80 -4.53
N TYR A 207 15.18 12.48 -4.55
CA TYR A 207 15.86 11.58 -3.62
C TYR A 207 16.17 10.25 -4.29
N GLU A 208 17.01 9.42 -3.68
CA GLU A 208 17.35 8.09 -4.19
C GLU A 208 16.84 7.00 -3.26
N ASP A 209 16.21 5.98 -3.83
CA ASP A 209 15.74 4.83 -3.08
C ASP A 209 15.79 3.53 -3.91
N VAL A 210 15.48 2.40 -3.29
CA VAL A 210 15.42 1.08 -3.93
C VAL A 210 14.47 1.11 -5.14
N VAL A 211 14.87 0.44 -6.22
CA VAL A 211 14.01 0.18 -7.38
C VAL A 211 12.86 -0.72 -6.91
N LEU A 212 11.64 -0.20 -6.93
CA LEU A 212 10.44 -0.97 -6.65
C LEU A 212 9.86 -1.50 -7.96
N ASP A 213 9.62 -2.80 -8.01
CA ASP A 213 9.05 -3.51 -9.15
C ASP A 213 8.05 -4.58 -8.67
N ASP A 214 6.79 -4.42 -9.03
CA ASP A 214 5.70 -5.34 -8.70
C ASP A 214 5.44 -6.38 -9.82
N GLY A 215 6.24 -6.39 -10.88
CA GLY A 215 6.02 -7.20 -12.09
C GLY A 215 5.98 -8.72 -11.87
N ASP A 216 6.75 -9.23 -10.91
CA ASP A 216 6.84 -10.66 -10.58
C ASP A 216 6.11 -11.03 -9.27
N PHE A 217 5.45 -10.08 -8.60
CA PHE A 217 4.77 -10.31 -7.32
C PHE A 217 3.64 -11.33 -7.43
N GLY A 218 3.02 -11.48 -8.60
CA GLY A 218 2.04 -12.53 -8.85
C GLY A 218 2.63 -13.94 -8.77
N GLU A 219 3.81 -14.14 -9.35
CA GLU A 219 4.53 -15.43 -9.32
C GLU A 219 5.09 -15.72 -7.93
N LEU A 220 5.74 -14.72 -7.32
CA LEU A 220 6.23 -14.76 -5.94
C LEU A 220 5.10 -15.14 -4.98
N GLY A 221 3.96 -14.45 -5.09
CA GLY A 221 2.79 -14.71 -4.26
C GLY A 221 2.18 -16.09 -4.46
N THR A 222 2.16 -16.59 -5.70
CA THR A 222 1.73 -17.96 -6.02
C THR A 222 2.64 -18.98 -5.33
N ALA A 223 3.96 -18.76 -5.36
CA ALA A 223 4.91 -19.60 -4.64
C ALA A 223 4.71 -19.51 -3.11
N PHE A 224 4.47 -18.31 -2.57
CA PHE A 224 4.21 -18.10 -1.15
C PHE A 224 2.93 -18.81 -0.66
N GLU A 225 1.88 -18.85 -1.48
CA GLU A 225 0.62 -19.53 -1.17
C GLU A 225 0.74 -21.06 -1.08
N THR A 226 1.80 -21.65 -1.65
CA THR A 226 2.08 -23.09 -1.48
C THR A 226 2.60 -23.44 -0.07
N THR A 227 2.98 -22.43 0.71
CA THR A 227 3.34 -22.59 2.12
C THR A 227 2.10 -22.67 3.01
N GLU A 228 2.24 -23.21 4.22
CA GLU A 228 1.15 -23.25 5.20
C GLU A 228 0.88 -21.89 5.88
N ALA A 229 1.56 -20.81 5.46
CA ALA A 229 1.47 -19.49 6.09
C ALA A 229 0.22 -18.69 5.68
N VAL A 230 -0.45 -19.07 4.60
CA VAL A 230 -1.58 -18.32 4.03
C VAL A 230 -2.91 -18.97 4.37
N ARG A 231 -3.80 -18.19 4.99
CA ARG A 231 -5.20 -18.59 5.20
C ARG A 231 -6.05 -18.09 4.04
N LEU A 232 -6.78 -19.00 3.42
CA LEU A 232 -7.70 -18.71 2.32
C LEU A 232 -9.15 -18.75 2.81
N GLY A 233 -9.96 -17.84 2.29
CA GLY A 233 -11.40 -17.84 2.53
C GLY A 233 -12.11 -16.79 1.68
N ARG A 234 -13.37 -16.52 2.03
CA ARG A 234 -14.20 -15.55 1.32
C ARG A 234 -14.66 -14.45 2.27
N ILE A 235 -14.64 -13.21 1.79
CA ILE A 235 -15.26 -12.05 2.43
C ILE A 235 -16.31 -11.51 1.45
N GLY A 236 -17.58 -11.76 1.76
CA GLY A 236 -18.62 -11.68 0.74
C GLY A 236 -18.33 -12.60 -0.44
N ASN A 237 -18.30 -12.07 -1.66
CA ASN A 237 -17.93 -12.84 -2.86
C ASN A 237 -16.42 -12.91 -3.10
N ALA A 238 -15.61 -12.10 -2.42
CA ALA A 238 -14.19 -11.94 -2.71
C ALA A 238 -13.37 -13.10 -2.14
N GLU A 239 -12.58 -13.75 -2.99
CA GLU A 239 -11.49 -14.61 -2.52
C GLU A 239 -10.47 -13.76 -1.76
N SER A 240 -10.11 -14.22 -0.57
CA SER A 240 -9.34 -13.43 0.38
C SER A 240 -8.22 -14.25 0.99
N ARG A 241 -7.10 -13.57 1.26
CA ARG A 241 -5.86 -14.15 1.79
C ARG A 241 -5.47 -13.41 3.06
N LEU A 242 -5.20 -14.14 4.14
CA LEU A 242 -4.71 -13.60 5.40
C LEU A 242 -3.40 -14.29 5.79
N PHE A 243 -2.34 -13.51 6.03
CA PHE A 243 -1.02 -14.04 6.35
C PHE A 243 -0.20 -13.06 7.21
N PRO A 244 0.79 -13.54 7.98
CA PRO A 244 1.67 -12.67 8.76
C PRO A 244 2.65 -11.89 7.87
N ILE A 245 2.77 -10.58 8.08
CA ILE A 245 3.62 -9.72 7.25
C ILE A 245 5.08 -10.13 7.29
N GLY A 246 5.62 -10.47 8.47
CA GLY A 246 7.02 -10.87 8.61
C GLY A 246 7.35 -12.17 7.87
N GLY A 247 6.40 -13.11 7.80
CA GLY A 247 6.55 -14.33 7.01
C GLY A 247 6.59 -14.05 5.51
N ALA A 248 5.67 -13.22 5.04
CA ALA A 248 5.60 -12.78 3.64
C ALA A 248 6.87 -12.03 3.20
N VAL A 249 7.38 -11.10 4.02
CA VAL A 249 8.60 -10.33 3.71
C VAL A 249 9.84 -11.22 3.66
N ARG A 250 10.01 -12.13 4.62
CA ARG A 250 11.14 -13.08 4.59
C ARG A 250 11.10 -14.00 3.38
N PHE A 251 9.91 -14.48 3.04
CA PHE A 251 9.73 -15.31 1.84
C PHE A 251 10.06 -14.52 0.58
N ALA A 252 9.52 -13.29 0.46
CA ALA A 252 9.78 -12.41 -0.68
C ALA A 252 11.28 -12.13 -0.85
N ALA A 253 11.98 -11.75 0.22
CA ALA A 253 13.43 -11.50 0.16
C ALA A 253 14.20 -12.72 -0.35
N LYS A 254 13.87 -13.93 0.14
CA LYS A 254 14.51 -15.16 -0.33
C LYS A 254 14.19 -15.45 -1.80
N TRP A 255 12.91 -15.36 -2.17
CA TRP A 255 12.47 -15.65 -3.53
C TRP A 255 13.08 -14.68 -4.54
N LEU A 256 13.11 -13.38 -4.22
CA LEU A 256 13.72 -12.35 -5.08
C LEU A 256 15.23 -12.58 -5.26
N ALA A 257 15.94 -13.02 -4.22
CA ALA A 257 17.36 -13.36 -4.32
C ALA A 257 17.64 -14.55 -5.26
N GLU A 258 16.65 -15.44 -5.46
CA GLU A 258 16.75 -16.59 -6.35
C GLU A 258 16.30 -16.28 -7.80
N HIS A 259 15.49 -15.23 -8.00
CA HIS A 259 14.81 -14.96 -9.28
C HIS A 259 15.16 -13.62 -9.93
N ARG A 260 15.82 -12.70 -9.20
CA ARG A 260 16.29 -11.42 -9.75
C ARG A 260 17.81 -11.34 -9.71
N ASP A 261 18.43 -10.95 -10.82
CA ASP A 261 19.81 -10.45 -10.81
C ASP A 261 19.79 -8.93 -10.59
N PRO A 262 20.42 -8.41 -9.51
CA PRO A 262 20.54 -6.98 -9.28
C PRO A 262 21.13 -6.19 -10.46
N LYS A 263 21.90 -6.83 -11.33
CA LYS A 263 22.52 -6.20 -12.51
C LYS A 263 21.53 -5.96 -13.66
N ASP A 264 20.43 -6.70 -13.69
CA ASP A 264 19.44 -6.62 -14.76
C ASP A 264 18.40 -5.52 -14.53
N SER A 265 18.41 -4.86 -13.36
CA SER A 265 17.54 -3.73 -13.05
C SER A 265 18.03 -2.47 -13.78
N PRO A 266 17.32 -1.97 -14.81
CA PRO A 266 17.77 -0.79 -15.54
C PRO A 266 17.76 0.45 -14.62
N PRO A 267 18.81 1.29 -14.65
CA PRO A 267 18.97 2.40 -13.71
C PRO A 267 17.92 3.53 -13.83
N THR A 268 17.03 3.49 -14.82
CA THR A 268 16.20 4.66 -15.19
C THR A 268 14.76 4.38 -15.64
N GLN A 269 14.26 3.14 -15.64
CA GLN A 269 12.95 2.82 -16.26
C GLN A 269 11.89 2.17 -15.37
N GLY A 270 12.11 2.07 -14.06
CA GLY A 270 11.02 1.71 -13.15
C GLY A 270 9.93 2.79 -13.22
N HIS A 271 8.70 2.47 -13.59
CA HIS A 271 7.59 3.35 -13.24
C HIS A 271 7.31 3.13 -11.75
N LEU A 272 6.91 4.16 -11.00
CA LEU A 272 6.21 3.89 -9.75
C LEU A 272 4.88 3.24 -10.15
N THR A 273 4.88 1.92 -10.22
CA THR A 273 3.68 1.11 -10.41
C THR A 273 3.22 0.73 -9.02
N TYR A 274 2.12 1.35 -8.62
CA TYR A 274 1.19 0.62 -7.79
C TYR A 274 0.17 0.10 -8.80
N ALA A 275 -0.03 -1.21 -8.81
CA ALA A 275 -1.14 -1.73 -9.56
C ALA A 275 -2.43 -1.10 -8.99
N SER A 276 -3.24 -0.53 -9.89
CA SER A 276 -4.38 0.27 -9.47
C SER A 276 -5.53 -0.65 -9.09
N PHE A 277 -6.13 -0.41 -7.93
CA PHE A 277 -7.34 -1.10 -7.49
C PHE A 277 -8.52 -0.67 -8.38
N PRO A 278 -9.23 -1.60 -9.06
CA PRO A 278 -10.41 -1.28 -9.84
C PRO A 278 -11.64 -0.90 -8.98
#